data_AF-A0A926ZJU2-F1
#
_entry.id   AF-A0A926ZJU2-F1
#
_cell.length_a   1.000
_cell.length_b   1.000
_cell.length_c   1.000
_cell.angle_alpha   90.00
_cell.angle_beta   90.00
_cell.angle_gamma   90.00
#
_symmetry.space_group_name_H-M   'P 1'
#
loop_
_entity.id
_entity.type
_entity.pdbx_description
1 polymer ?
#
loop_
_entity_poly.entity_id
_entity_poly.type
_entity_poly.pdbx_seq_one_letter_code
_entity_poly.pdbx_strand_id
1 'polypeptide(L)'
;MQHSKNWIDKFIDLVGVSIGCVLVVGSLTQIITTIQKRSTRETEKPIAYLVVDNRKVPLQIARTPQEQARGLMYRDHDYGLGMLFPVQPPRVVSVWMKNVNEPLDILFVRQGKVVAIAPSVPPCLEIPCPVYKPPVPVDLVIELPAGNADRFKLSVGLKLAVLTPTQPLAKQRREPTLFSAFIKKCVMSTHFSTEPNF
;
A
#
# COMPACT_ATOMS: atom_id res chain seq x y z
N MET A 1 21.90 59.80 -34.17
CA MET A 1 20.81 59.58 -33.22
C MET A 1 20.46 58.09 -33.23
N GLN A 2 21.17 57.26 -32.44
CA GLN A 2 21.04 55.80 -32.49
C GLN A 2 21.04 55.24 -31.06
N HIS A 3 20.03 55.57 -30.25
CA HIS A 3 20.04 55.18 -28.83
C HIS A 3 18.68 54.78 -28.24
N SER A 4 17.68 54.45 -29.06
CA SER A 4 16.33 54.10 -28.57
C SER A 4 15.90 52.64 -28.76
N LYS A 5 16.66 51.80 -29.50
CA LYS A 5 16.21 50.43 -29.80
C LYS A 5 16.68 49.34 -28.81
N ASN A 6 17.67 49.63 -27.97
CA ASN A 6 18.26 48.61 -27.08
C ASN A 6 17.40 48.27 -25.85
N TRP A 7 16.41 49.11 -25.50
CA TRP A 7 15.58 48.88 -24.31
C TRP A 7 14.44 47.90 -24.59
N ILE A 8 13.89 47.88 -25.81
CA ILE A 8 12.77 47.00 -26.18
C ILE A 8 13.24 45.55 -26.29
N ASP A 9 14.41 45.30 -26.90
CA ASP A 9 14.97 43.95 -27.00
C ASP A 9 15.33 43.40 -25.61
N LYS A 10 15.94 44.23 -24.75
CA LYS A 10 16.18 43.88 -23.33
C LYS A 10 14.90 43.62 -22.55
N PHE A 11 13.82 44.35 -22.87
CA PHE A 11 12.53 44.15 -22.23
C PHE A 11 11.92 42.83 -22.68
N ILE A 12 11.88 42.54 -23.99
CA ILE A 12 11.36 41.29 -24.56
C ILE A 12 12.13 40.07 -24.05
N ASP A 13 13.46 40.14 -23.93
CA ASP A 13 14.26 39.06 -23.35
C ASP A 13 13.94 38.83 -21.87
N LEU A 14 13.72 39.90 -21.10
CA LEU A 14 13.37 39.82 -19.68
C LEU A 14 11.95 39.26 -19.45
N VAL A 15 10.98 39.66 -20.28
CA VAL A 15 9.61 39.12 -20.19
C VAL A 15 9.54 37.68 -20.73
N GLY A 16 10.30 37.35 -21.77
CA GLY A 16 10.36 36.00 -22.34
C GLY A 16 10.95 34.96 -21.39
N VAL A 17 12.03 35.32 -20.69
CA VAL A 17 12.65 34.44 -19.67
C VAL A 17 11.71 34.21 -18.48
N SER A 18 11.01 35.25 -18.02
CA SER A 18 10.08 35.12 -16.88
C SER A 18 8.85 34.26 -17.22
N ILE A 19 8.25 34.41 -18.41
CA ILE A 19 7.12 33.57 -18.86
C ILE A 19 7.57 32.11 -19.04
N GLY A 20 8.75 31.87 -19.62
CA GLY A 20 9.30 30.52 -19.76
C GLY A 20 9.53 29.81 -18.43
N CYS A 21 10.08 30.50 -17.43
CA CYS A 21 10.27 29.95 -16.08
C CYS A 21 8.95 29.55 -15.41
N VAL A 22 7.89 30.35 -15.54
CA VAL A 22 6.57 30.05 -14.94
C VAL A 22 5.95 28.77 -15.53
N LEU A 23 6.04 28.58 -16.85
CA LEU A 23 5.50 27.38 -17.52
C LEU A 23 6.26 26.11 -17.17
N VAL A 24 7.59 26.18 -17.03
CA VAL A 24 8.43 25.05 -16.62
C VAL A 24 8.16 24.66 -15.17
N VAL A 25 8.04 25.63 -14.25
CA VAL A 25 7.74 25.37 -12.83
C VAL A 25 6.32 24.82 -12.64
N GLY A 26 5.33 25.34 -13.38
CA GLY A 26 3.96 24.81 -13.38
C GLY A 26 3.88 23.36 -13.87
N SER A 27 4.62 23.03 -14.93
CA SER A 27 4.67 21.66 -15.46
C SER A 27 5.38 20.69 -14.50
N LEU A 28 6.48 21.11 -13.87
CA LEU A 28 7.18 20.29 -12.87
C LEU A 28 6.33 20.02 -11.63
N THR A 29 5.57 21.00 -11.14
CA THR A 29 4.70 20.83 -9.97
C THR A 29 3.52 19.88 -10.24
N GLN A 30 2.92 19.93 -11.43
CA GLN A 30 1.90 18.95 -11.83
C GLN A 30 2.46 17.53 -11.97
N ILE A 31 3.70 17.39 -12.46
CA ILE A 31 4.38 16.09 -12.56
C ILE A 31 4.68 15.52 -11.16
N ILE A 32 5.20 16.34 -10.24
CA ILE A 32 5.53 15.92 -8.86
C ILE A 32 4.27 15.49 -8.09
N THR A 33 3.17 16.25 -8.18
CA THR A 33 1.89 15.89 -7.53
C THR A 33 1.30 14.60 -8.10
N THR A 34 1.40 14.39 -9.42
CA THR A 34 0.96 13.15 -10.08
C THR A 34 1.79 11.94 -9.64
N ILE A 35 3.11 12.10 -9.46
CA ILE A 35 4.00 11.04 -8.96
C ILE A 35 3.65 10.67 -7.51
N GLN A 36 3.43 11.65 -6.64
CA GLN A 36 3.04 11.40 -5.25
C GLN A 36 1.69 10.67 -5.14
N LYS A 37 0.69 11.06 -5.93
CA LYS A 37 -0.66 10.46 -5.91
C LYS A 37 -0.68 9.00 -6.41
N ARG A 38 0.32 8.60 -7.21
CA ARG A 38 0.46 7.23 -7.75
C ARG A 38 1.04 6.27 -6.71
N SER A 39 1.91 6.75 -5.83
CA SER A 39 2.62 5.95 -4.81
C SER A 39 1.68 5.41 -3.73
N THR A 40 0.61 6.14 -3.38
CA THR A 40 -0.34 5.71 -2.33
C THR A 40 -1.42 4.74 -2.81
N ARG A 41 -1.78 4.75 -4.11
CA ARG A 41 -2.79 3.84 -4.68
C ARG A 41 -2.32 2.39 -4.85
N GLU A 42 -1.01 2.14 -4.86
CA GLU A 42 -0.49 0.77 -5.04
C GLU A 42 -0.70 -0.12 -3.80
N THR A 43 -0.75 0.47 -2.60
CA THR A 43 -0.88 -0.25 -1.33
C THR A 43 -2.32 -0.67 -1.00
N GLU A 44 -3.31 -0.18 -1.76
CA GLU A 44 -4.74 -0.36 -1.47
C GLU A 44 -5.41 -1.45 -2.32
N LYS A 45 -4.74 -1.93 -3.37
CA LYS A 45 -5.27 -2.96 -4.25
C LYS A 45 -5.37 -4.31 -3.51
N PRO A 46 -6.49 -5.06 -3.63
CA PRO A 46 -6.59 -6.37 -3.00
C PRO A 46 -5.52 -7.31 -3.56
N ILE A 47 -4.79 -7.94 -2.63
CA ILE A 47 -3.69 -8.87 -2.90
C ILE A 47 -4.09 -10.32 -2.64
N ALA A 48 -5.34 -10.58 -2.26
CA ALA A 48 -5.96 -11.90 -2.21
C ALA A 48 -7.48 -11.79 -2.46
N TYR A 49 -8.11 -12.93 -2.78
CA TYR A 49 -9.56 -13.06 -2.84
C TYR A 49 -10.01 -14.31 -2.10
N LEU A 50 -10.98 -14.17 -1.20
CA LEU A 50 -11.75 -15.30 -0.70
C LEU A 50 -12.82 -15.64 -1.74
N VAL A 51 -12.90 -16.91 -2.13
CA VAL A 51 -13.88 -17.40 -3.09
C VAL A 51 -15.01 -18.11 -2.36
N VAL A 52 -16.23 -17.59 -2.52
CA VAL A 52 -17.46 -18.16 -1.94
C VAL A 52 -18.55 -18.13 -3.00
N ASP A 53 -19.15 -19.28 -3.31
CA ASP A 53 -20.23 -19.40 -4.31
C ASP A 53 -19.93 -18.66 -5.63
N ASN A 54 -18.70 -18.83 -6.15
CA ASN A 54 -18.20 -18.20 -7.37
C ASN A 54 -18.06 -16.66 -7.31
N ARG A 55 -18.23 -16.05 -6.13
CA ARG A 55 -17.95 -14.64 -5.84
C ARG A 55 -16.55 -14.48 -5.27
N LYS A 56 -15.90 -13.36 -5.58
CA LYS A 56 -14.59 -13.00 -5.05
C LYS A 56 -14.74 -11.87 -4.04
N VAL A 57 -14.44 -12.16 -2.79
CA VAL A 57 -14.37 -11.17 -1.71
C VAL A 57 -12.92 -10.68 -1.62
N PRO A 58 -12.65 -9.38 -1.86
CA PRO A 58 -11.30 -8.85 -1.89
C PRO A 58 -10.70 -8.81 -0.48
N LEU A 59 -9.42 -9.21 -0.38
CA LEU A 59 -8.68 -9.28 0.88
C LEU A 59 -7.31 -8.59 0.76
N GLN A 60 -6.92 -7.90 1.84
CA GLN A 60 -5.52 -7.59 2.11
C GLN A 60 -4.84 -8.81 2.77
N ILE A 61 -3.50 -8.87 2.73
CA ILE A 61 -2.73 -9.90 3.44
C ILE A 61 -1.79 -9.22 4.43
N ALA A 62 -1.88 -9.59 5.70
CA ALA A 62 -0.94 -9.21 6.75
C ALA A 62 0.14 -10.30 6.89
N ARG A 63 1.29 -10.12 6.21
CA ARG A 63 2.36 -11.14 6.14
C ARG A 63 3.36 -11.02 7.28
N THR A 64 3.75 -9.80 7.61
CA THR A 64 4.76 -9.54 8.65
C THR A 64 4.13 -9.54 10.04
N PRO A 65 4.90 -9.84 11.11
CA PRO A 65 4.41 -9.72 12.48
C PRO A 65 3.83 -8.33 12.80
N GLN A 66 4.43 -7.27 12.24
CA GLN A 66 3.98 -5.89 12.42
C GLN A 66 2.64 -5.63 11.71
N GLU A 67 2.47 -6.15 10.49
CA GLU A 67 1.18 -6.09 9.78
C GLU A 67 0.11 -6.88 10.54
N GLN A 68 0.43 -8.06 11.06
CA GLN A 68 -0.52 -8.89 11.81
C GLN A 68 -0.91 -8.25 13.15
N ALA A 69 0.04 -7.67 13.86
CA ALA A 69 -0.23 -6.98 15.13
C ALA A 69 -1.07 -5.71 14.92
N ARG A 70 -0.88 -5.01 13.79
CA ARG A 70 -1.65 -3.82 13.44
C ARG A 70 -3.04 -4.17 12.90
N GLY A 71 -3.17 -5.22 12.09
CA GLY A 71 -4.44 -5.63 11.48
C GLY A 71 -5.21 -4.47 10.85
N LEU A 72 -6.49 -4.37 11.20
CA LEU A 72 -7.41 -3.30 10.77
C LEU A 72 -7.48 -2.11 11.75
N MET A 73 -6.52 -1.96 12.66
CA MET A 73 -6.46 -0.79 13.56
C MET A 73 -6.44 0.52 12.79
N TYR A 74 -7.20 1.51 13.29
CA TYR A 74 -7.26 2.88 12.80
C TYR A 74 -7.62 3.04 11.31
N ARG A 75 -8.24 2.02 10.70
CA ARG A 75 -8.82 2.17 9.36
C ARG A 75 -10.04 3.07 9.44
N ASP A 76 -10.29 3.80 8.35
CA ASP A 76 -11.52 4.56 8.18
C ASP A 76 -12.72 3.61 8.21
N HIS A 77 -13.87 4.16 8.60
CA HIS A 77 -15.14 3.46 8.43
C HIS A 77 -15.37 3.17 6.94
N ASP A 78 -16.05 2.07 6.67
CA ASP A 78 -16.35 1.51 5.36
C ASP A 78 -15.12 1.14 4.53
N TYR A 79 -14.03 0.72 5.19
CA TYR A 79 -12.82 0.26 4.49
C TYR A 79 -13.14 -0.84 3.45
N GLY A 80 -14.19 -1.63 3.72
CA GLY A 80 -14.86 -2.46 2.73
C GLY A 80 -14.08 -3.70 2.26
N LEU A 81 -12.79 -3.78 2.58
CA LEU A 81 -11.92 -4.92 2.32
C LEU A 81 -11.75 -5.76 3.58
N GLY A 82 -11.75 -7.08 3.43
CA GLY A 82 -11.31 -7.97 4.49
C GLY A 82 -9.79 -8.06 4.60
N MET A 83 -9.30 -8.73 5.63
CA MET A 83 -7.87 -8.98 5.83
C MET A 83 -7.60 -10.45 6.13
N LEU A 84 -6.52 -10.97 5.56
CA LEU A 84 -6.08 -12.34 5.71
C LEU A 84 -4.74 -12.38 6.44
N PHE A 85 -4.66 -13.22 7.47
CA PHE A 85 -3.51 -13.37 8.35
C PHE A 85 -2.96 -14.80 8.23
N PRO A 86 -1.85 -15.02 7.52
CA PRO A 86 -1.20 -16.33 7.47
C PRO A 86 -0.55 -16.66 8.81
N VAL A 87 -0.77 -17.88 9.31
CA VAL A 87 -0.25 -18.34 10.60
C VAL A 87 0.66 -19.54 10.39
N GLN A 88 1.97 -19.31 10.35
CA GLN A 88 2.97 -20.36 10.17
C GLN A 88 4.03 -20.29 11.28
N PRO A 89 4.35 -21.41 11.97
CA PRO A 89 3.61 -22.67 11.94
C PRO A 89 2.18 -22.50 12.51
N PRO A 90 1.26 -23.43 12.19
CA PRO A 90 -0.11 -23.35 12.70
C PRO A 90 -0.18 -23.39 14.22
N ARG A 91 -0.95 -22.49 14.85
CA ARG A 91 -1.01 -22.33 16.31
C ARG A 91 -2.36 -21.78 16.77
N VAL A 92 -2.65 -21.87 18.06
CA VAL A 92 -3.80 -21.16 18.65
C VAL A 92 -3.45 -19.69 18.72
N VAL A 93 -4.16 -18.87 17.95
CA VAL A 93 -3.96 -17.42 17.90
C VAL A 93 -4.95 -16.71 18.82
N SER A 94 -4.57 -15.51 19.27
CA SER A 94 -5.42 -14.63 20.06
C SER A 94 -5.67 -13.37 19.24
N VAL A 95 -6.93 -13.08 18.95
CA VAL A 95 -7.35 -11.90 18.19
C VAL A 95 -8.12 -10.97 19.12
N TRP A 96 -7.97 -9.67 18.91
CA TRP A 96 -8.58 -8.61 19.71
C TRP A 96 -8.98 -7.45 18.79
N MET A 97 -9.81 -6.54 19.29
CA MET A 97 -10.38 -5.44 18.51
C MET A 97 -9.84 -4.08 18.94
N LYS A 98 -8.72 -4.05 19.65
CA LYS A 98 -8.16 -2.80 20.17
C LYS A 98 -7.94 -1.83 19.01
N ASN A 99 -8.56 -0.65 19.06
CA ASN A 99 -8.47 0.41 18.07
C ASN A 99 -8.96 0.04 16.65
N VAL A 100 -9.80 -0.99 16.53
CA VAL A 100 -10.55 -1.27 15.30
C VAL A 100 -11.87 -0.52 15.38
N ASN A 101 -12.15 0.33 14.40
CA ASN A 101 -13.33 1.21 14.40
C ASN A 101 -14.61 0.50 13.95
N GLU A 102 -14.48 -0.57 13.16
CA GLU A 102 -15.61 -1.29 12.59
C GLU A 102 -15.83 -2.66 13.26
N PRO A 103 -17.09 -3.13 13.38
CA PRO A 103 -17.36 -4.49 13.80
C PRO A 103 -16.90 -5.49 12.73
N LEU A 104 -16.36 -6.64 13.15
CA LEU A 104 -15.79 -7.65 12.26
C LEU A 104 -16.38 -9.04 12.48
N ASP A 105 -16.46 -9.83 11.41
CA ASP A 105 -16.55 -11.28 11.48
C ASP A 105 -15.13 -11.86 11.41
N ILE A 106 -14.75 -12.66 12.40
CA ILE A 106 -13.41 -13.28 12.48
C ILE A 106 -13.54 -14.78 12.19
N LEU A 107 -12.97 -15.23 11.08
CA LEU A 107 -12.95 -16.63 10.68
C LEU A 107 -11.60 -17.26 11.00
N PHE A 108 -11.65 -18.38 11.70
CA PHE A 108 -10.51 -19.20 12.03
C PHE A 108 -10.47 -20.41 11.11
N VAL A 109 -9.38 -20.60 10.38
CA VAL A 109 -9.28 -21.60 9.32
C VAL A 109 -8.09 -22.51 9.55
N ARG A 110 -8.31 -23.82 9.35
CA ARG A 110 -7.27 -24.85 9.39
C ARG A 110 -7.32 -25.66 8.09
N GLN A 111 -6.23 -25.67 7.32
CA GLN A 111 -6.12 -26.46 6.08
C GLN A 111 -7.29 -26.18 5.12
N GLY A 112 -7.65 -24.91 4.99
CA GLY A 112 -8.76 -24.46 4.15
C GLY A 112 -10.16 -24.73 4.70
N LYS A 113 -10.31 -25.30 5.90
CA LYS A 113 -11.62 -25.53 6.54
C LYS A 113 -11.84 -24.52 7.68
N VAL A 114 -13.03 -23.91 7.73
CA VAL A 114 -13.42 -23.06 8.87
C VAL A 114 -13.60 -23.92 10.11
N VAL A 115 -12.86 -23.62 11.18
CA VAL A 115 -12.92 -24.34 12.46
C VAL A 115 -13.65 -23.56 13.55
N ALA A 116 -13.71 -22.23 13.44
CA ALA A 116 -14.49 -21.36 14.31
C ALA A 116 -14.79 -20.04 13.60
N ILE A 117 -15.87 -19.38 14.04
CA ILE A 117 -16.24 -18.03 13.64
C ILE A 117 -16.57 -17.25 14.91
N ALA A 118 -16.01 -16.05 15.05
CA ALA A 118 -16.50 -15.06 16.00
C ALA A 118 -17.25 -13.99 15.19
N PRO A 119 -18.59 -14.05 15.11
CA PRO A 119 -19.38 -13.14 14.29
C PRO A 119 -19.62 -11.80 15.00
N SER A 120 -19.73 -10.72 14.22
CA SER A 120 -20.14 -9.39 14.68
C SER A 120 -19.41 -8.91 15.94
N VAL A 121 -18.10 -9.16 15.97
CA VAL A 121 -17.24 -8.77 17.07
C VAL A 121 -17.16 -7.23 17.13
N PRO A 122 -17.49 -6.58 18.25
CA PRO A 122 -17.62 -5.13 18.31
C PRO A 122 -16.26 -4.41 18.40
N PRO A 123 -16.18 -3.13 17.99
CA PRO A 123 -15.04 -2.25 18.26
C PRO A 123 -14.63 -2.25 19.74
N CYS A 124 -13.34 -2.08 20.00
CA CYS A 124 -12.81 -1.90 21.36
C CYS A 124 -11.82 -0.74 21.41
N LEU A 125 -12.21 0.37 22.02
CA LEU A 125 -11.38 1.58 22.13
C LEU A 125 -10.77 1.75 23.54
N GLU A 126 -11.25 0.99 24.52
CA GLU A 126 -10.84 1.06 25.93
C GLU A 126 -10.36 -0.31 26.43
N ILE A 127 -9.41 -0.32 27.37
CA ILE A 127 -8.82 -1.54 27.92
C ILE A 127 -9.58 -1.91 29.21
N PRO A 128 -9.88 -3.21 29.47
CA PRO A 128 -9.45 -4.39 28.71
C PRO A 128 -10.35 -4.75 27.52
N CYS A 129 -9.73 -5.13 26.39
CA CYS A 129 -10.44 -5.69 25.25
C CYS A 129 -10.63 -7.21 25.39
N PRO A 130 -11.81 -7.74 25.00
CA PRO A 130 -12.01 -9.18 24.87
C PRO A 130 -11.03 -9.81 23.87
N VAL A 131 -10.71 -11.08 24.11
CA VAL A 131 -9.82 -11.88 23.26
C VAL A 131 -10.57 -13.08 22.70
N TYR A 132 -10.49 -13.24 21.38
CA TYR A 132 -11.14 -14.31 20.62
C TYR A 132 -10.09 -15.34 20.20
N LYS A 133 -10.37 -16.63 20.45
CA LYS A 133 -9.42 -17.73 20.20
C LYS A 133 -10.13 -18.89 19.49
N PRO A 134 -9.47 -19.57 18.55
CA PRO A 134 -9.99 -20.81 17.99
C PRO A 134 -9.84 -21.97 18.99
N PRO A 135 -10.67 -23.01 18.89
CA PRO A 135 -10.58 -24.21 19.73
C PRO A 135 -9.38 -25.10 19.37
N VAL A 136 -8.78 -24.89 18.19
CA VAL A 136 -7.66 -25.69 17.66
C VAL A 136 -6.63 -24.79 16.97
N PRO A 137 -5.38 -25.25 16.80
CA PRO A 137 -4.39 -24.52 16.01
C PRO A 137 -4.83 -24.24 14.57
N VAL A 138 -4.66 -23.01 14.11
CA VAL A 138 -5.05 -22.54 12.76
C VAL A 138 -3.85 -22.13 11.94
N ASP A 139 -3.96 -22.25 10.62
CA ASP A 139 -2.97 -21.78 9.64
C ASP A 139 -3.36 -20.46 8.96
N LEU A 140 -4.59 -20.00 9.19
CA LEU A 140 -5.13 -18.81 8.58
C LEU A 140 -6.22 -18.18 9.47
N VAL A 141 -6.22 -16.85 9.56
CA VAL A 141 -7.36 -16.05 10.06
C VAL A 141 -7.83 -15.13 8.94
N ILE A 142 -9.14 -14.96 8.80
CA ILE A 142 -9.74 -14.00 7.87
C ILE A 142 -10.67 -13.09 8.67
N GLU A 143 -10.43 -11.79 8.60
CA GLU A 143 -11.32 -10.75 9.12
C GLU A 143 -12.12 -10.16 7.97
N LEU A 144 -13.44 -10.07 8.15
CA LEU A 144 -14.37 -9.45 7.22
C LEU A 144 -15.18 -8.37 7.96
N PRO A 145 -15.70 -7.33 7.29
CA PRO A 145 -16.71 -6.46 7.90
C PRO A 145 -17.89 -7.30 8.41
N ALA A 146 -18.45 -6.95 9.57
CA ALA A 146 -19.51 -7.74 10.21
C ALA A 146 -20.73 -7.97 9.31
N GLY A 147 -21.36 -9.14 9.49
CA GLY A 147 -22.51 -9.60 8.71
C GLY A 147 -22.15 -10.23 7.36
N ASN A 148 -20.88 -10.19 6.94
CA ASN A 148 -20.43 -10.86 5.74
C ASN A 148 -20.38 -12.39 5.90
N ALA A 149 -20.12 -12.90 7.11
CA ALA A 149 -20.20 -14.33 7.38
C ALA A 149 -21.60 -14.86 7.03
N ASP A 150 -22.65 -14.19 7.49
CA ASP A 150 -24.04 -14.57 7.20
C ASP A 150 -24.39 -14.32 5.72
N ARG A 151 -24.01 -13.16 5.18
CA ARG A 151 -24.25 -12.79 3.77
C ARG A 151 -23.68 -13.82 2.80
N PHE A 152 -22.52 -14.39 3.12
CA PHE A 152 -21.83 -15.40 2.33
C PHE A 152 -22.05 -16.83 2.84
N LYS A 153 -22.96 -17.03 3.81
CA LYS A 153 -23.31 -18.34 4.39
C LYS A 153 -22.08 -19.12 4.89
N LEU A 154 -21.10 -18.41 5.44
CA LEU A 154 -19.90 -18.99 6.02
C LEU A 154 -20.26 -19.67 7.33
N SER A 155 -19.88 -20.93 7.47
CA SER A 155 -20.20 -21.74 8.64
C SER A 155 -19.01 -22.61 9.02
N VAL A 156 -18.95 -22.99 10.30
CA VAL A 156 -17.96 -23.97 10.77
C VAL A 156 -18.12 -25.25 9.98
N GLY A 157 -17.01 -25.76 9.44
CA GLY A 157 -16.99 -26.93 8.59
C GLY A 157 -16.83 -26.63 7.11
N LEU A 158 -17.15 -25.42 6.66
CA LEU A 158 -17.06 -25.02 5.27
C LEU A 158 -15.61 -25.01 4.79
N LYS A 159 -15.38 -25.49 3.56
CA LYS A 159 -14.09 -25.37 2.87
C LYS A 159 -14.06 -24.05 2.10
N LEU A 160 -13.01 -23.28 2.31
CA LEU A 160 -12.76 -22.00 1.66
C LEU A 160 -11.63 -22.15 0.66
N ALA A 161 -11.75 -21.45 -0.47
CA ALA A 161 -10.66 -21.26 -1.40
C ALA A 161 -10.16 -19.80 -1.31
N VAL A 162 -8.86 -19.63 -1.14
CA VAL A 162 -8.21 -18.32 -1.20
C VAL A 162 -7.36 -18.26 -2.45
N LEU A 163 -7.62 -17.28 -3.31
CA LEU A 163 -6.81 -16.97 -4.47
C LEU A 163 -5.87 -15.83 -4.14
N THR A 164 -4.59 -16.14 -4.00
CA THR A 164 -3.53 -15.12 -4.01
C THR A 164 -2.99 -14.98 -5.43
N PRO A 165 -2.86 -13.77 -5.99
CA PRO A 165 -2.06 -13.58 -7.19
C PRO A 165 -0.66 -14.13 -6.88
N THR A 166 -0.16 -15.02 -7.71
CA THR A 166 1.25 -15.40 -7.70
C THR A 166 2.05 -14.11 -7.79
N GLN A 167 2.71 -13.73 -6.71
CA GLN A 167 3.67 -12.64 -6.78
C GLN A 167 4.72 -13.06 -7.83
N PRO A 168 5.02 -12.22 -8.82
CA PRO A 168 6.27 -12.39 -9.55
C PRO A 168 7.38 -12.36 -8.48
N LEU A 169 8.12 -13.46 -8.36
CA LEU A 169 9.36 -13.51 -7.59
C LEU A 169 10.17 -12.28 -7.97
N ALA A 170 10.43 -11.42 -6.99
CA ALA A 170 11.38 -10.32 -7.00
C ALA A 170 11.53 -9.59 -8.35
N LYS A 171 10.99 -8.36 -8.42
CA LYS A 171 11.47 -7.27 -9.28
C LYS A 171 12.95 -7.49 -9.62
N GLN A 172 13.21 -8.03 -10.82
CA GLN A 172 14.54 -8.27 -11.32
C GLN A 172 15.27 -6.94 -11.19
N ARG A 173 16.32 -6.96 -10.37
CA ARG A 173 17.21 -5.82 -10.12
C ARG A 173 17.56 -5.29 -11.51
N ARG A 174 17.01 -4.13 -11.92
CA ARG A 174 17.39 -3.54 -13.21
C ARG A 174 18.89 -3.30 -13.08
N GLU A 175 19.68 -4.08 -13.80
CA GLU A 175 21.07 -3.72 -14.02
C GLU A 175 21.07 -2.28 -14.55
N PRO A 176 21.95 -1.40 -14.04
CA PRO A 176 22.09 -0.09 -14.62
C PRO A 176 22.52 -0.26 -16.07
N THR A 177 21.60 0.00 -16.99
CA THR A 177 21.91 0.12 -18.43
C THR A 177 23.06 1.10 -18.60
N LEU A 178 23.97 0.84 -19.55
CA LEU A 178 25.18 1.62 -19.84
C LEU A 178 25.01 3.15 -19.82
N PHE A 179 23.79 3.65 -20.06
CA PHE A 179 23.40 5.05 -19.91
C PHE A 179 23.60 5.62 -18.50
N SER A 180 23.31 4.84 -17.44
CA SER A 180 23.50 5.23 -16.04
C SER A 180 24.99 5.27 -15.63
N ALA A 181 25.82 4.44 -16.26
CA ALA A 181 27.27 4.47 -16.05
C ALA A 181 27.90 5.68 -16.76
N PHE A 182 27.33 6.14 -17.88
CA PHE A 182 27.79 7.31 -18.62
C PHE A 182 27.56 8.62 -17.85
N ILE A 183 26.38 8.79 -17.23
CA ILE A 183 26.07 9.98 -16.42
C ILE A 183 27.00 10.11 -15.21
N LYS A 184 27.34 9.00 -14.53
CA LYS A 184 28.31 9.03 -13.41
C LYS A 184 29.72 9.41 -13.85
N LYS A 185 30.11 9.12 -15.10
CA LYS A 185 31.42 9.48 -15.64
C LYS A 185 31.51 10.95 -16.04
N CYS A 186 30.41 11.55 -16.52
CA CYS A 186 30.36 12.98 -16.86
C CYS A 186 30.42 13.90 -15.62
N VAL A 187 29.76 13.54 -14.52
CA VAL A 187 29.73 14.37 -13.30
C VAL A 187 31.09 14.43 -12.59
N MET A 188 31.95 13.44 -12.79
CA MET A 188 33.26 13.38 -12.12
C MET A 188 34.38 14.13 -12.86
N SER A 189 34.12 14.70 -14.04
CA SER A 189 35.15 15.34 -14.88
C SER A 189 35.16 16.88 -14.82
N THR A 190 34.32 17.52 -14.00
CA THR A 190 34.20 19.00 -13.98
C THR A 190 34.88 19.69 -12.79
N HIS A 191 35.80 19.02 -12.09
CA HIS A 191 36.61 19.65 -11.02
C HIS A 191 38.11 19.41 -11.21
N PHE A 192 38.76 20.22 -12.06
CA PHE A 192 40.20 20.55 -12.11
C PHE A 192 40.36 21.44 -13.37
N SER A 193 40.89 22.67 -13.39
CA SER A 193 41.73 23.43 -12.49
C SER A 193 41.43 24.93 -12.70
N THR A 194 41.45 25.71 -11.62
CA THR A 194 41.75 27.14 -11.71
C THR A 194 42.97 27.38 -10.83
N GLU A 195 44.11 27.67 -11.43
CA GLU A 195 45.14 28.51 -10.81
C GLU A 195 45.51 29.62 -11.80
N PRO A 196 45.61 30.89 -11.34
CA PRO A 196 45.97 32.02 -12.18
C PRO A 196 47.48 32.22 -12.22
N ASN A 197 47.97 32.70 -13.37
CA ASN A 197 49.32 33.22 -13.52
C ASN A 197 49.45 34.59 -12.80
N PHE A 198 50.38 34.70 -11.85
CA PHE A 198 51.33 35.81 -11.76
C PHE A 198 52.50 35.45 -10.84
#